data_AF-A0A7V8FSB1-F1
#
_entry.id   AF-A0A7V8FSB1-F1
#
_cell.length_a   1.000
_cell.length_b   1.000
_cell.length_c   1.000
_cell.angle_alpha   90.00
_cell.angle_beta   90.00
_cell.angle_gamma   90.00
#
_symmetry.space_group_name_H-M   'P 1'
#
loop_
_entity.id
_entity.type
_entity.pdbx_description
1 polymer ?
#
loop_
_entity_poly.entity_id
_entity_poly.type
_entity_poly.pdbx_seq_one_letter_code
_entity_poly.pdbx_strand_id
1 'polypeptide(L)'
;MVSAVFHGPLDSRDPAAPSATAPHAPTAAPAAATPRPVPAVPAADATAPSALALWLRAAVPAIAAPLLGLALLLRPVSPLAWLPIGLLVFKAADPAAIWTIFICSIWPMVINTAVGVQRVPQDYMNVARVLALSEWKIATRILLPAVLPYMLTGVRLAVGTAWLVIVAAEMLTGGVGIGFWVWDEWNNLNVAHIIIAIFVIGIVGLLLELALVKVAQAFTFEDSKT
;
A
#
# COMPACT_ATOMS: atom_id res chain seq x y z
N MET A 1 40.12 -74.73 -10.99
CA MET A 1 41.45 -75.16 -10.53
C MET A 1 41.34 -75.39 -9.03
N VAL A 2 41.34 -76.66 -8.60
CA VAL A 2 41.77 -77.17 -7.27
C VAL A 2 40.94 -76.70 -6.05
N SER A 3 40.50 -77.50 -5.08
CA SER A 3 40.43 -78.95 -4.84
C SER A 3 39.83 -79.11 -3.42
N ALA A 4 39.01 -80.16 -3.21
CA ALA A 4 39.07 -81.07 -2.04
C ALA A 4 38.81 -80.50 -0.61
N VAL A 5 38.39 -81.22 0.43
CA VAL A 5 38.23 -82.66 0.74
C VAL A 5 37.44 -82.73 2.07
N PHE A 6 36.36 -83.52 2.14
CA PHE A 6 36.20 -84.79 2.90
C PHE A 6 36.13 -84.74 4.44
N HIS A 7 34.95 -85.13 4.95
CA HIS A 7 34.63 -86.12 6.00
C HIS A 7 35.20 -86.01 7.43
N GLY A 8 34.30 -86.04 8.41
CA GLY A 8 34.55 -86.50 9.78
C GLY A 8 33.24 -86.62 10.60
N PRO A 9 33.10 -87.59 11.52
CA PRO A 9 31.81 -88.19 11.89
C PRO A 9 31.14 -87.57 13.13
N LEU A 10 29.85 -87.89 13.30
CA LEU A 10 29.07 -87.62 14.51
C LEU A 10 29.68 -88.38 15.70
N ASP A 11 30.21 -87.64 16.68
CA ASP A 11 30.53 -88.16 18.00
C ASP A 11 29.62 -87.53 19.05
N SER A 12 29.03 -88.42 19.83
CA SER A 12 28.04 -88.20 20.88
C SER A 12 28.70 -88.58 22.20
N ARG A 13 28.93 -87.57 23.06
CA ARG A 13 29.40 -87.56 24.47
C ARG A 13 30.22 -86.27 24.60
N ASP A 14 30.01 -85.31 25.49
CA ASP A 14 29.47 -85.33 26.84
C ASP A 14 29.27 -83.84 27.30
N PRO A 15 29.03 -83.50 28.57
CA PRO A 15 27.85 -82.80 29.05
C PRO A 15 28.13 -81.33 29.42
N ALA A 16 27.14 -80.67 30.03
CA ALA A 16 27.17 -79.33 30.61
C ALA A 16 26.83 -78.18 29.63
N ALA A 17 25.56 -77.81 29.67
CA ALA A 17 25.06 -76.54 29.16
C ALA A 17 25.76 -75.36 29.87
N PRO A 18 26.41 -74.44 29.14
CA PRO A 18 26.71 -73.11 29.67
C PRO A 18 25.45 -72.27 29.55
N SER A 19 24.96 -71.81 30.69
CA SER A 19 23.90 -70.81 30.84
C SER A 19 24.08 -69.66 29.84
N ALA A 20 23.07 -69.43 29.01
CA ALA A 20 23.01 -68.29 28.10
C ALA A 20 23.18 -66.98 28.88
N THR A 21 24.37 -66.39 28.80
CA THR A 21 24.64 -65.01 29.24
C THR A 21 23.76 -64.08 28.40
N ALA A 22 22.82 -63.43 29.08
CA ALA A 22 21.91 -62.44 28.49
C ALA A 22 22.70 -61.31 27.82
N PRO A 23 22.17 -60.71 26.73
CA PRO A 23 22.78 -59.53 26.14
C PRO A 23 22.79 -58.38 27.16
N HIS A 24 23.94 -57.72 27.32
CA HIS A 24 24.09 -56.51 28.13
C HIS A 24 23.03 -55.48 27.71
N ALA A 25 22.14 -55.13 28.64
CA ALA A 25 21.13 -54.12 28.44
C ALA A 25 21.79 -52.76 28.15
N PRO A 26 21.27 -51.96 27.21
CA PRO A 26 21.75 -50.61 26.98
C PRO A 26 21.54 -49.78 28.26
N THR A 27 22.59 -49.13 28.73
CA THR A 27 22.58 -48.18 29.85
C THR A 27 21.45 -47.18 29.63
N ALA A 28 20.51 -47.11 30.57
CA ALA A 28 19.33 -46.24 30.46
C ALA A 28 19.76 -44.79 30.17
N ALA A 29 19.29 -44.25 29.05
CA ALA A 29 19.39 -42.83 28.76
C ALA A 29 18.72 -42.04 29.90
N PRO A 30 19.26 -40.88 30.31
CA PRO A 30 18.63 -40.05 31.34
C PRO A 30 17.19 -39.77 30.92
N ALA A 31 16.25 -40.02 31.83
CA ALA A 31 14.82 -39.84 31.59
C ALA A 31 14.58 -38.48 30.96
N ALA A 32 14.07 -38.48 29.71
CA ALA A 32 13.70 -37.27 29.02
C ALA A 32 12.75 -36.48 29.92
N ALA A 33 13.20 -35.31 30.39
CA ALA A 33 12.37 -34.43 31.19
C ALA A 33 11.08 -34.21 30.41
N THR A 34 9.95 -34.60 30.99
CA THR A 34 8.64 -34.32 30.41
C THR A 34 8.58 -32.83 30.11
N PRO A 35 8.30 -32.44 28.84
CA PRO A 35 8.23 -31.03 28.50
C PRO A 35 7.23 -30.38 29.46
N ARG A 36 7.70 -29.39 30.24
CA ARG A 36 6.81 -28.66 31.13
C ARG A 36 5.68 -28.10 30.27
N PRO A 37 4.40 -28.24 30.69
CA PRO A 37 3.31 -27.58 29.99
C PRO A 37 3.65 -26.08 29.95
N VAL A 38 3.88 -25.57 28.74
CA VAL A 38 4.00 -24.13 28.51
C VAL A 38 2.68 -23.54 29.01
N PRO A 39 2.70 -22.56 29.94
CA PRO A 39 1.45 -21.94 30.37
C PRO A 39 0.73 -21.44 29.11
N ALA A 40 -0.50 -21.91 28.90
CA ALA A 40 -1.32 -21.44 27.81
C ALA A 40 -1.42 -19.92 27.97
N VAL A 41 -0.87 -19.19 27.00
CA VAL A 41 -1.17 -17.76 26.86
C VAL A 41 -2.69 -17.69 26.79
N PRO A 42 -3.36 -16.93 27.67
CA PRO A 42 -4.81 -16.82 27.63
C PRO A 42 -5.19 -16.41 26.21
N ALA A 43 -5.92 -17.28 25.52
CA ALA A 43 -6.44 -17.01 24.20
C ALA A 43 -7.39 -15.82 24.34
N ALA A 44 -6.88 -14.61 24.11
CA ALA A 44 -7.70 -13.45 23.87
C ALA A 44 -8.49 -13.76 22.59
N ASP A 45 -9.71 -14.26 22.75
CA ASP A 45 -10.78 -14.45 21.76
C ASP A 45 -10.33 -14.32 20.29
N ALA A 46 -9.57 -15.31 19.82
CA ALA A 46 -8.96 -15.33 18.49
C ALA A 46 -9.97 -15.62 17.35
N THR A 47 -11.26 -15.70 17.67
CA THR A 47 -12.35 -16.01 16.74
C THR A 47 -13.18 -14.79 16.34
N ALA A 48 -13.10 -13.68 17.10
CA ALA A 48 -13.75 -12.43 16.72
C ALA A 48 -12.93 -11.75 15.60
N PRO A 49 -13.54 -11.31 14.49
CA PRO A 49 -12.82 -10.45 13.56
C PRO A 49 -12.35 -9.22 14.34
N SER A 50 -11.06 -8.87 14.24
CA SER A 50 -10.55 -7.66 14.90
C SER A 50 -11.44 -6.48 14.54
N ALA A 51 -11.73 -5.60 15.49
CA ALA A 51 -12.66 -4.50 15.29
C ALA A 51 -12.25 -3.66 14.07
N LEU A 52 -10.94 -3.48 13.83
CA LEU A 52 -10.36 -2.93 12.61
C LEU A 52 -10.68 -3.71 11.31
N ALA A 53 -10.64 -5.05 11.31
CA ALA A 53 -10.96 -5.83 10.11
C ALA A 53 -12.45 -5.78 9.78
N LEU A 54 -13.31 -5.78 10.79
CA LEU A 54 -14.75 -5.51 10.66
C LEU A 54 -15.01 -4.07 10.20
N TRP A 55 -14.29 -3.10 10.77
CA TRP A 55 -14.36 -1.69 10.38
C TRP A 55 -13.92 -1.48 8.93
N LEU A 56 -12.79 -2.05 8.51
CA LEU A 56 -12.34 -1.94 7.12
C LEU A 56 -13.34 -2.60 6.16
N ARG A 57 -13.90 -3.76 6.52
CA ARG A 57 -14.91 -4.45 5.69
C ARG A 57 -16.24 -3.70 5.59
N ALA A 58 -16.67 -3.02 6.64
CA ALA A 58 -17.94 -2.29 6.67
C ALA A 58 -17.79 -0.83 6.20
N ALA A 59 -16.80 -0.12 6.73
CA ALA A 59 -16.62 1.31 6.51
C ALA A 59 -15.99 1.64 5.15
N VAL A 60 -15.09 0.80 4.62
CA VAL A 60 -14.49 1.07 3.30
C VAL A 60 -15.56 1.09 2.21
N PRO A 61 -16.45 0.08 2.05
CA PRO A 61 -17.54 0.17 1.08
C PRO A 61 -18.60 1.22 1.47
N ALA A 62 -18.92 1.40 2.76
CA ALA A 62 -19.92 2.38 3.19
C ALA A 62 -19.49 3.85 2.97
N ILE A 63 -18.20 4.15 3.07
CA ILE A 63 -17.65 5.49 2.84
C ILE A 63 -17.24 5.65 1.37
N ALA A 64 -16.60 4.63 0.78
CA ALA A 64 -16.14 4.71 -0.60
C ALA A 64 -17.29 4.69 -1.60
N ALA A 65 -18.39 3.96 -1.39
CA ALA A 65 -19.49 3.90 -2.35
C ALA A 65 -20.18 5.25 -2.61
N PRO A 66 -20.61 6.03 -1.58
CA PRO A 66 -21.18 7.35 -1.82
C PRO A 66 -20.15 8.35 -2.33
N LEU A 67 -18.89 8.28 -1.87
CA LEU A 67 -17.82 9.16 -2.36
C LEU A 67 -17.42 8.86 -3.81
N LEU A 68 -17.37 7.58 -4.21
CA LEU A 68 -17.22 7.20 -5.61
C LEU A 68 -18.43 7.65 -6.42
N GLY A 69 -19.65 7.42 -5.94
CA GLY A 69 -20.87 7.85 -6.64
C GLY A 69 -20.89 9.36 -6.90
N LEU A 70 -20.57 10.15 -5.86
CA LEU A 70 -20.48 11.60 -5.97
C LEU A 70 -19.31 12.03 -6.86
N ALA A 71 -18.15 11.39 -6.74
CA ALA A 71 -17.00 11.71 -7.58
C ALA A 71 -17.26 11.36 -9.04
N LEU A 72 -17.93 10.26 -9.36
CA LEU A 72 -18.33 9.92 -10.73
C LEU A 72 -19.35 10.91 -11.30
N LEU A 73 -20.24 11.43 -10.46
CA LEU A 73 -21.23 12.45 -10.85
C LEU A 73 -20.60 13.83 -11.06
N LEU A 74 -19.58 14.17 -10.27
CA LEU A 74 -18.85 15.45 -10.36
C LEU A 74 -17.68 15.41 -11.35
N ARG A 75 -17.22 14.22 -11.76
CA ARG A 75 -16.13 14.03 -12.75
C ARG A 75 -16.35 14.72 -14.11
N PRO A 76 -17.58 14.86 -14.65
CA PRO A 76 -17.81 15.62 -15.88
C PRO A 76 -17.74 17.15 -15.67
N VAL A 77 -17.84 17.60 -14.42
CA VAL A 77 -17.84 19.04 -14.10
C VAL A 77 -16.41 19.54 -14.26
N SER A 78 -16.24 20.53 -15.13
CA SER A 78 -14.95 21.21 -15.30
C SER A 78 -14.48 21.76 -13.95
N PRO A 79 -13.22 21.52 -13.55
CA PRO A 79 -12.66 22.10 -12.35
C PRO A 79 -12.84 23.63 -12.22
N LEU A 80 -12.86 24.34 -13.35
CA LEU A 80 -13.02 25.80 -13.37
C LEU A 80 -14.46 26.27 -13.10
N ALA A 81 -15.46 25.40 -13.23
CA ALA A 81 -16.86 25.77 -12.97
C ALA A 81 -17.11 26.16 -11.50
N TRP A 82 -16.21 25.76 -10.60
CA TRP A 82 -16.27 26.11 -9.19
C TRP A 82 -15.76 27.53 -8.90
N LEU A 83 -14.88 28.08 -9.74
CA LEU A 83 -14.22 29.37 -9.48
C LEU A 83 -15.19 30.53 -9.17
N PRO A 84 -16.30 30.74 -9.92
CA PRO A 84 -17.25 31.81 -9.61
C PRO A 84 -17.92 31.66 -8.23
N ILE A 85 -18.13 30.43 -7.77
CA ILE A 85 -18.67 30.16 -6.43
C ILE A 85 -17.65 30.57 -5.37
N GLY A 86 -16.37 30.24 -5.58
CA GLY A 86 -15.28 30.70 -4.72
C GLY A 86 -15.20 32.23 -4.66
N LEU A 87 -15.29 32.90 -5.80
CA LEU A 87 -15.30 34.37 -5.87
C LEU A 87 -16.50 34.96 -5.12
N LEU A 88 -17.68 34.35 -5.23
CA LEU A 88 -18.89 34.81 -4.53
C LEU A 88 -18.77 34.68 -3.00
N VAL A 89 -18.16 33.59 -2.53
CA VAL A 89 -18.00 33.30 -1.09
C VAL A 89 -16.89 34.15 -0.47
N PHE A 90 -15.70 34.17 -1.08
CA PHE A 90 -14.52 34.78 -0.50
C PHE A 90 -14.31 36.24 -0.92
N LYS A 91 -14.98 36.70 -1.99
CA LYS A 91 -14.87 38.05 -2.55
C LYS A 91 -13.42 38.47 -2.88
N ALA A 92 -12.53 37.51 -3.09
CA ALA A 92 -11.14 37.72 -3.41
C ALA A 92 -10.61 36.59 -4.32
N ALA A 93 -9.71 36.93 -5.23
CA ALA A 93 -9.18 36.03 -6.26
C ALA A 93 -8.35 34.88 -5.69
N ASP A 94 -7.34 35.19 -4.87
CA ASP A 94 -6.42 34.20 -4.30
C ASP A 94 -7.15 33.11 -3.49
N PRO A 95 -8.02 33.44 -2.51
CA PRO A 95 -8.74 32.40 -1.76
C PRO A 95 -9.74 31.64 -2.63
N ALA A 96 -10.34 32.27 -3.65
CA ALA A 96 -11.23 31.57 -4.59
C ALA A 96 -10.49 30.54 -5.46
N ALA A 97 -9.29 30.88 -5.92
CA ALA A 97 -8.44 29.98 -6.68
C ALA A 97 -7.98 28.79 -5.82
N ILE A 98 -7.50 29.04 -4.60
CA ILE A 98 -7.08 28.00 -3.65
C ILE A 98 -8.25 27.06 -3.34
N TRP A 99 -9.44 27.60 -3.08
CA TRP A 99 -10.64 26.81 -2.81
C TRP A 99 -11.03 25.93 -4.00
N THR A 100 -10.95 26.47 -5.20
CA THR A 100 -11.26 25.74 -6.44
C THR A 100 -10.28 24.58 -6.65
N ILE A 101 -8.99 24.83 -6.47
CA ILE A 101 -7.94 23.80 -6.55
C ILE A 101 -8.21 22.71 -5.51
N PHE A 102 -8.53 23.09 -4.27
CA PHE A 102 -8.83 22.16 -3.19
C PHE A 102 -10.01 21.23 -3.51
N ILE A 103 -11.16 21.79 -3.91
CA ILE A 103 -12.37 21.02 -4.23
C ILE A 103 -12.15 20.08 -5.41
N CYS A 104 -11.34 20.45 -6.39
CA CYS A 104 -11.11 19.59 -7.56
C CYS A 104 -10.08 18.49 -7.28
N SER A 105 -9.10 18.77 -6.42
CA SER A 105 -7.98 17.87 -6.10
C SER A 105 -8.33 16.81 -5.05
N ILE A 106 -9.35 17.04 -4.22
CA ILE A 106 -9.75 16.09 -3.17
C ILE A 106 -10.33 14.78 -3.75
N TRP A 107 -11.04 14.85 -4.87
CA TRP A 107 -11.68 13.68 -5.49
C TRP A 107 -10.68 12.62 -5.97
N PRO A 108 -9.67 12.95 -6.81
CA PRO A 108 -8.68 11.96 -7.22
C PRO A 108 -7.91 11.39 -6.03
N MET A 109 -7.65 12.18 -4.99
CA MET A 109 -7.02 11.70 -3.77
C MET A 109 -7.87 10.64 -3.06
N VAL A 110 -9.13 10.95 -2.80
CA VAL A 110 -10.06 10.06 -2.09
C VAL A 110 -10.30 8.79 -2.89
N ILE A 111 -10.57 8.91 -4.20
CA ILE A 111 -10.85 7.75 -5.06
C ILE A 111 -9.65 6.80 -5.10
N ASN A 112 -8.45 7.30 -5.37
CA ASN A 112 -7.28 6.42 -5.50
C ASN A 112 -6.93 5.78 -4.15
N THR A 113 -7.05 6.51 -3.05
CA THR A 113 -6.83 5.96 -1.71
C THR A 113 -7.87 4.88 -1.38
N ALA A 114 -9.15 5.13 -1.67
CA ALA A 114 -10.22 4.16 -1.44
C ALA A 114 -10.03 2.88 -2.27
N VAL A 115 -9.66 3.02 -3.55
CA VAL A 115 -9.32 1.88 -4.41
C VAL A 115 -8.12 1.12 -3.85
N GLY A 116 -7.09 1.81 -3.36
CA GLY A 116 -5.93 1.18 -2.76
C GLY A 116 -6.27 0.34 -1.54
N VAL A 117 -7.10 0.87 -0.64
CA VAL A 117 -7.56 0.12 0.54
C VAL A 117 -8.36 -1.13 0.15
N GLN A 118 -9.23 -1.03 -0.87
CA GLN A 118 -10.02 -2.18 -1.36
C GLN A 118 -9.18 -3.26 -2.04
N ARG A 119 -8.01 -2.89 -2.58
CA ARG A 119 -7.11 -3.80 -3.30
C ARG A 119 -6.22 -4.63 -2.38
N VAL A 120 -6.17 -4.32 -1.08
CA VAL A 120 -5.35 -5.06 -0.12
C VAL A 120 -5.88 -6.50 0.06
N PRO A 121 -5.05 -7.53 -0.23
CA PRO A 121 -5.46 -8.93 -0.08
C PRO A 121 -5.90 -9.26 1.34
N GLN A 122 -6.96 -10.08 1.47
CA GLN A 122 -7.47 -10.52 2.77
C GLN A 122 -6.45 -11.36 3.56
N ASP A 123 -5.48 -11.97 2.88
CA ASP A 123 -4.44 -12.77 3.52
C ASP A 123 -3.58 -11.95 4.48
N TYR A 124 -3.30 -10.68 4.17
CA TYR A 124 -2.62 -9.78 5.08
C TYR A 124 -3.40 -9.56 6.39
N MET A 125 -4.73 -9.50 6.31
CA MET A 125 -5.60 -9.36 7.48
C MET A 125 -5.70 -10.67 8.27
N ASN A 126 -5.61 -11.82 7.61
CA ASN A 126 -5.61 -13.13 8.25
C ASN A 126 -4.28 -13.38 8.99
N VAL A 127 -3.14 -13.02 8.40
CA VAL A 127 -1.82 -13.10 9.03
C VAL A 127 -1.72 -12.16 10.24
N ALA A 128 -2.24 -10.93 10.12
CA ALA A 128 -2.32 -10.00 11.25
C ALA A 128 -3.15 -10.55 12.43
N ARG A 129 -4.19 -11.34 12.14
CA ARG A 129 -5.03 -12.01 13.14
C ARG A 129 -4.27 -13.11 13.86
N VAL A 130 -3.54 -13.95 13.13
CA VAL A 130 -2.73 -15.04 13.71
C VAL A 130 -1.63 -14.50 14.64
N LEU A 131 -1.04 -13.36 14.27
CA LEU A 131 0.01 -12.70 15.05
C LEU A 131 -0.54 -11.77 16.16
N ALA A 132 -1.86 -11.66 16.31
CA ALA A 132 -2.54 -10.79 17.29
C ALA A 132 -1.98 -9.35 17.33
N LEU A 133 -1.73 -8.73 16.17
CA LEU A 133 -1.22 -7.36 16.11
C LEU A 133 -2.27 -6.35 16.57
N SER A 134 -1.81 -5.33 17.32
CA SER A 134 -2.62 -4.14 17.63
C SER A 134 -3.05 -3.39 16.37
N GLU A 135 -4.25 -2.81 16.37
CA GLU A 135 -4.85 -2.12 15.22
C GLU A 135 -3.96 -1.02 14.61
N TRP A 136 -3.29 -0.24 15.46
CA TRP A 136 -2.33 0.78 15.02
C TRP A 136 -1.16 0.21 14.22
N LYS A 137 -0.68 -0.97 14.61
CA LYS A 137 0.41 -1.68 13.95
C LYS A 137 -0.06 -2.26 12.63
N ILE A 138 -1.30 -2.75 12.54
CA ILE A 138 -1.89 -3.20 11.28
C ILE A 138 -2.02 -2.02 10.31
N ALA A 139 -2.54 -0.88 10.78
CA ALA A 139 -2.69 0.32 9.95
C ALA A 139 -1.34 0.84 9.41
N THR A 140 -0.32 0.94 10.25
CA THR A 140 0.96 1.55 9.87
C THR A 140 1.95 0.59 9.21
N ARG A 141 1.99 -0.70 9.59
CA ARG A 141 2.96 -1.68 9.05
C ARG A 141 2.42 -2.50 7.88
N ILE A 142 1.10 -2.59 7.71
CA ILE A 142 0.49 -3.43 6.68
C ILE A 142 -0.31 -2.56 5.72
N LEU A 143 -1.28 -1.79 6.23
CA LEU A 143 -2.20 -1.04 5.38
C LEU A 143 -1.50 0.14 4.70
N LEU A 144 -0.77 0.97 5.44
CA LEU A 144 -0.08 2.15 4.92
C LEU A 144 0.88 1.80 3.77
N PRO A 145 1.84 0.86 3.89
CA PRO A 145 2.74 0.52 2.79
C PRO A 145 1.99 -0.11 1.60
N ALA A 146 0.98 -0.96 1.85
CA ALA A 146 0.20 -1.58 0.78
C ALA A 146 -0.63 -0.57 -0.04
N VAL A 147 -1.08 0.52 0.60
CA VAL A 147 -1.93 1.55 -0.01
C VAL A 147 -1.11 2.73 -0.55
N LEU A 148 0.15 2.87 -0.13
CA LEU A 148 1.04 3.97 -0.49
C LEU A 148 1.18 4.18 -2.01
N PRO A 149 1.36 3.15 -2.87
CA PRO A 149 1.45 3.35 -4.32
C PRO A 149 0.17 3.95 -4.92
N TYR A 150 -0.99 3.56 -4.38
CA TYR A 150 -2.28 4.10 -4.77
C TYR A 150 -2.46 5.56 -4.30
N MET A 151 -2.05 5.88 -3.07
CA MET A 151 -2.05 7.26 -2.58
C MET A 151 -1.16 8.16 -3.44
N LEU A 152 0.05 7.71 -3.79
CA LEU A 152 0.98 8.45 -4.65
C LEU A 152 0.39 8.68 -6.05
N THR A 153 -0.34 7.71 -6.59
CA THR A 153 -1.10 7.88 -7.84
C THR A 153 -2.19 8.95 -7.68
N GLY A 154 -2.91 8.94 -6.56
CA GLY A 154 -3.88 9.99 -6.22
C GLY A 154 -3.26 11.37 -6.15
N VAL A 155 -2.12 11.50 -5.47
CA VAL A 155 -1.37 12.77 -5.33
C VAL A 155 -0.95 13.28 -6.69
N ARG A 156 -0.39 12.40 -7.53
CA ARG A 156 0.03 12.75 -8.88
C ARG A 156 -1.12 13.33 -9.71
N LEU A 157 -2.27 12.66 -9.71
CA LEU A 157 -3.47 13.13 -10.41
C LEU A 157 -3.97 14.47 -9.85
N ALA A 158 -4.01 14.59 -8.51
CA ALA A 158 -4.44 15.80 -7.83
C ALA A 158 -3.56 17.00 -8.18
N VAL A 159 -2.24 16.87 -8.10
CA VAL A 159 -1.31 17.96 -8.42
C VAL A 159 -1.34 18.28 -9.92
N GLY A 160 -1.45 17.28 -10.80
CA GLY A 160 -1.64 17.52 -12.24
C GLY A 160 -2.89 18.35 -12.53
N THR A 161 -4.01 18.05 -11.87
CA THR A 161 -5.22 18.87 -12.00
C THR A 161 -5.06 20.25 -11.38
N ALA A 162 -4.40 20.36 -10.21
CA ALA A 162 -4.14 21.63 -9.54
C ALA A 162 -3.31 22.57 -10.42
N TRP A 163 -2.30 22.05 -11.13
CA TRP A 163 -1.48 22.82 -12.07
C TRP A 163 -2.29 23.42 -13.21
N LEU A 164 -3.20 22.65 -13.81
CA LEU A 164 -4.05 23.17 -14.88
C LEU A 164 -5.02 24.23 -14.35
N VAL A 165 -5.56 24.02 -13.16
CA VAL A 165 -6.52 24.93 -12.53
C VAL A 165 -5.86 26.23 -12.10
N ILE A 166 -4.65 26.21 -11.51
CA ILE A 166 -3.99 27.43 -11.05
C ILE A 166 -3.66 28.34 -12.23
N VAL A 167 -3.13 27.79 -13.32
CA VAL A 167 -2.81 28.58 -14.53
C VAL A 167 -4.07 29.22 -15.10
N ALA A 168 -5.16 28.46 -15.22
CA ALA A 168 -6.42 28.99 -15.72
C ALA A 168 -7.10 29.97 -14.74
N ALA A 169 -6.95 29.77 -13.42
CA ALA A 169 -7.44 30.71 -12.42
C ALA A 169 -6.71 32.06 -12.54
N GLU A 170 -5.37 32.05 -12.64
CA GLU A 170 -4.56 33.26 -12.87
C GLU A 170 -4.96 33.98 -14.16
N MET A 171 -5.30 33.25 -15.22
CA MET A 171 -5.81 33.84 -16.46
C MET A 171 -7.14 34.58 -16.26
N LEU A 172 -8.05 34.04 -15.44
CA LEU A 172 -9.41 34.54 -15.29
C LEU A 172 -9.57 35.64 -14.24
N THR A 173 -8.82 35.56 -13.13
CA THR A 173 -8.97 36.51 -12.03
C THR A 173 -8.10 37.76 -12.21
N GLY A 174 -7.06 37.67 -13.04
CA GLY A 174 -6.11 38.76 -13.27
C GLY A 174 -5.22 39.06 -12.07
N GLY A 175 -4.19 39.88 -12.30
CA GLY A 175 -3.25 40.30 -11.26
C GLY A 175 -1.82 39.90 -11.58
N VAL A 176 -1.30 38.85 -10.94
CA VAL A 176 0.09 38.41 -11.04
C VAL A 176 0.11 36.93 -11.39
N GLY A 177 0.97 36.51 -12.32
CA GLY A 177 1.10 35.09 -12.67
C GLY A 177 1.44 34.85 -14.14
N ILE A 178 1.82 33.62 -14.46
CA ILE A 178 2.11 33.23 -15.84
C ILE A 178 0.80 33.14 -16.63
N GLY A 179 -0.29 32.72 -15.98
CA GLY A 179 -1.62 32.72 -16.60
C GLY A 179 -2.07 34.14 -16.98
N PHE A 180 -1.91 35.09 -16.06
CA PHE A 180 -2.23 36.49 -16.35
C PHE A 180 -1.38 37.05 -17.51
N TRP A 181 -0.08 36.72 -17.57
CA TRP A 181 0.80 37.16 -18.65
C TRP A 181 0.34 36.66 -20.04
N VAL A 182 -0.15 35.43 -20.14
CA VAL A 182 -0.76 34.92 -21.38
C VAL A 182 -1.97 35.77 -21.79
N TRP A 183 -2.81 36.13 -20.82
CA TRP A 183 -4.02 36.92 -21.07
C TRP A 183 -3.71 38.37 -21.46
N ASP A 184 -2.73 39.00 -20.82
CA ASP A 184 -2.27 40.34 -21.15
C ASP A 184 -1.76 40.40 -22.60
N GLU A 185 -0.96 39.40 -22.99
CA GLU A 185 -0.36 39.37 -24.32
C GLU A 185 -1.34 39.03 -25.43
N TRP A 186 -2.38 38.27 -25.12
CA TRP A 186 -3.53 38.11 -26.00
C TRP A 186 -4.18 39.46 -26.33
N ASN A 187 -4.34 40.35 -25.34
CA ASN A 187 -4.89 41.69 -25.55
C ASN A 187 -3.91 42.60 -26.31
N ASN A 188 -2.60 42.41 -26.14
CA ASN A 188 -1.56 43.11 -26.92
C ASN A 188 -1.39 42.57 -28.36
N LEU A 189 -2.10 41.48 -28.72
CA LEU A 189 -2.01 40.79 -30.02
C LEU A 189 -0.60 40.30 -30.39
N ASN A 190 0.28 40.12 -29.40
CA ASN A 190 1.65 39.71 -29.64
C ASN A 190 1.81 38.19 -29.47
N VAL A 191 1.53 37.50 -30.57
CA VAL A 191 1.52 36.04 -30.65
C VAL A 191 2.87 35.41 -30.28
N ALA A 192 3.99 36.11 -30.53
CA ALA A 192 5.32 35.57 -30.23
C ALA A 192 5.51 35.30 -28.73
N HIS A 193 5.05 36.22 -27.88
CA HIS A 193 5.17 36.09 -26.42
C HIS A 193 4.14 35.11 -25.85
N ILE A 194 2.95 35.00 -26.45
CA ILE A 194 1.96 33.95 -26.10
C ILE A 194 2.57 32.55 -26.30
N ILE A 195 3.27 32.33 -27.42
CA ILE A 195 3.96 31.05 -27.68
C ILE A 195 5.02 30.78 -26.61
N ILE A 196 5.83 31.77 -26.24
CA ILE A 196 6.83 31.64 -25.16
C ILE A 196 6.16 31.26 -23.84
N ALA A 197 5.06 31.93 -23.49
CA ALA A 197 4.32 31.64 -22.26
C ALA A 197 3.78 30.20 -22.22
N ILE A 198 3.22 29.71 -23.35
CA ILE A 198 2.77 28.31 -23.49
C ILE A 198 3.95 27.34 -23.29
N PHE A 199 5.11 27.63 -23.85
CA PHE A 199 6.32 26.82 -23.65
C PHE A 199 6.75 26.79 -22.18
N VAL A 200 6.75 27.93 -21.49
CA VAL A 200 7.10 28.03 -20.07
C VAL A 200 6.13 27.21 -19.22
N ILE A 201 4.81 27.35 -19.43
CA ILE A 201 3.78 26.57 -18.73
C ILE A 201 3.99 25.07 -18.96
N GLY A 202 4.26 24.67 -20.20
CA GLY A 202 4.51 23.28 -20.58
C GLY A 202 5.75 22.70 -19.89
N ILE A 203 6.86 23.45 -19.85
CA ILE A 203 8.10 23.02 -19.20
C ILE A 203 7.91 22.90 -17.69
N VAL A 204 7.30 23.88 -17.04
CA VAL A 204 7.06 23.83 -15.58
C VAL A 204 6.14 22.68 -15.22
N GLY A 205 5.05 22.49 -15.99
CA GLY A 205 4.16 21.35 -15.82
C GLY A 205 4.88 20.01 -15.97
N LEU A 206 5.75 19.88 -16.99
CA LEU A 206 6.56 18.68 -17.20
C LEU A 206 7.55 18.43 -16.05
N LEU A 207 8.22 19.48 -15.57
CA LEU A 207 9.16 19.36 -14.44
C LEU A 207 8.46 18.91 -13.17
N LEU A 208 7.28 19.47 -12.90
CA LEU A 208 6.45 19.10 -11.76
C LEU A 208 6.02 17.62 -11.87
N GLU A 209 5.60 17.19 -13.05
CA GLU A 209 5.21 15.81 -13.32
C GLU A 209 6.40 14.84 -13.13
N LEU A 210 7.56 15.17 -13.68
CA LEU A 210 8.78 14.38 -13.52
C LEU A 210 9.24 14.31 -12.05
N ALA A 211 9.11 15.41 -11.30
CA ALA A 211 9.42 15.44 -9.87
C ALA A 211 8.51 14.49 -9.10
N LEU A 212 7.19 14.51 -9.36
CA LEU A 212 6.23 13.63 -8.71
C LEU A 212 6.48 12.16 -9.04
N VAL A 213 6.79 11.83 -10.30
CA VAL A 213 7.13 10.45 -10.69
C VAL A 213 8.38 9.97 -9.96
N LYS A 214 9.43 10.80 -9.86
CA LYS A 214 10.64 10.45 -9.12
C LYS A 214 10.36 10.20 -7.64
N VAL A 215 9.53 11.05 -7.02
CA VAL A 215 9.10 10.87 -5.63
C VAL A 215 8.32 9.57 -5.47
N ALA A 216 7.37 9.29 -6.37
CA ALA A 216 6.58 8.07 -6.31
C ALA A 216 7.43 6.79 -6.46
N GLN A 217 8.43 6.84 -7.36
CA GLN A 217 9.40 5.76 -7.53
C GLN A 217 10.22 5.52 -6.27
N ALA A 218 10.75 6.59 -5.63
CA ALA A 218 11.57 6.47 -4.43
C ALA A 218 10.87 5.67 -3.31
N PHE A 219 9.57 5.89 -3.10
CA PHE A 219 8.77 5.16 -2.11
C PHE A 219 8.36 3.74 -2.51
N THR A 220 8.45 3.39 -3.80
CA THR A 220 8.07 2.05 -4.30
C THR A 220 9.27 1.07 -4.32
N PHE A 221 10.50 1.58 -4.31
CA PHE A 221 11.72 0.75 -4.42
C PHE A 221 12.18 0.04 -3.14
N GLU A 222 11.57 0.31 -1.98
CA GLU A 222 11.96 -0.34 -0.71
C GLU A 222 11.42 -1.77 -0.52
N ASP A 223 10.50 -2.25 -1.37
CA ASP A 223 9.93 -3.60 -1.27
C ASP A 223 10.76 -4.71 -1.95
N SER A 224 11.85 -4.39 -2.68
CA SER A 224 12.64 -5.41 -3.41
C SER A 224 13.93 -5.87 -2.73
N LYS A 225 14.15 -5.52 -1.45
CA LYS A 225 15.34 -5.91 -0.68
C LYS A 225 14.97 -6.53 0.66
N THR A 226 14.29 -7.67 0.64
CA THR A 226 14.32 -8.66 1.72
C THR A 226 14.08 -10.05 1.17
#